data_AF-A0A6F9CFE6-F1
#
_entry.id   AF-A0A6F9CFE6-F1
#
_cell.length_a   1.000
_cell.length_b   1.000
_cell.length_c   1.000
_cell.angle_alpha   90.00
_cell.angle_beta   90.00
_cell.angle_gamma   90.00
#
_symmetry.space_group_name_H-M   'P 1'
#
loop_
_entity.id
_entity.type
_entity.pdbx_description
1 polymer ?
#
loop_
_entity_poly.entity_id
_entity_poly.type
_entity_poly.pdbx_seq_one_letter_code
_entity_poly.pdbx_strand_id
1 'polypeptide(L)'
;MRLCLLALLLCLATGRDVTASEEDRKPNFVLMMVDDLGIGDIGCYGNDSIRTPNIDRLAAEGVKLTQHIAAAPLCTPSRAAFHTGRYALRSVQGVCRCCCFWEVLGVYPPLRPPSLRDYRSRDTPPD
;
A
#
# COMPACT_ATOMS: atom_id res chain seq x y z
N MET A 1 -50.49 29.66 10.77
CA MET A 1 -49.71 29.61 12.03
C MET A 1 -49.90 28.30 12.80
N ARG A 2 -51.14 27.84 13.07
CA ARG A 2 -51.40 26.58 13.81
C ARG A 2 -50.94 25.30 13.10
N LEU A 3 -51.05 25.24 11.76
CA LEU A 3 -50.57 24.09 10.95
C LEU A 3 -49.05 23.96 10.94
N CYS A 4 -48.30 25.07 10.93
CA CYS A 4 -46.84 25.04 11.01
C CYS A 4 -46.35 24.54 12.38
N LEU A 5 -47.06 24.90 13.46
CA LEU A 5 -46.77 24.42 14.80
C LEU A 5 -46.99 22.91 14.94
N LEU A 6 -48.07 22.38 14.34
CA LEU A 6 -48.34 20.94 14.33
C LEU A 6 -47.31 20.16 13.51
N ALA A 7 -46.86 20.68 12.36
CA ALA A 7 -45.81 20.06 11.55
C ALA A 7 -44.45 20.04 12.28
N LEU A 8 -44.12 21.14 12.98
CA LEU A 8 -42.89 21.23 13.77
C LEU A 8 -42.92 20.25 14.97
N LEU A 9 -44.06 20.17 15.66
CA LEU A 9 -44.27 19.20 16.76
C LEU A 9 -44.19 17.74 16.27
N LEU A 10 -44.66 17.44 15.06
CA LEU A 10 -44.56 16.11 14.47
C LEU A 10 -43.12 15.75 14.11
N CYS A 11 -42.34 16.70 13.56
CA CYS A 11 -40.92 16.51 13.27
C CYS A 11 -40.09 16.30 14.55
N LEU A 12 -40.40 17.02 15.63
CA LEU A 12 -39.74 16.79 16.93
C LEU A 12 -40.13 15.44 17.54
N ALA A 13 -41.38 14.98 17.37
CA ALA A 13 -41.83 13.69 17.90
C ALA A 13 -41.26 12.47 17.14
N THR A 14 -40.87 12.65 15.87
CA THR A 14 -40.19 11.62 15.07
C THR A 14 -38.68 11.69 15.15
N GLY A 15 -38.11 12.59 15.97
CA GLY A 15 -36.70 12.63 16.31
C GLY A 15 -36.31 11.38 17.10
N ARG A 16 -36.25 10.24 16.41
CA ARG A 16 -35.62 9.04 16.92
C ARG A 16 -34.15 9.42 17.13
N ASP A 17 -33.72 9.41 18.38
CA ASP A 17 -32.32 9.20 18.68
C ASP A 17 -31.91 7.91 17.98
N VAL A 18 -31.22 8.06 16.84
CA VAL A 18 -30.40 7.01 16.28
C VAL A 18 -29.18 6.93 17.19
N THR A 19 -29.40 6.51 18.43
CA THR A 19 -28.39 5.83 19.21
C THR A 19 -28.38 4.40 18.67
N ALA A 20 -27.91 4.29 17.43
CA ALA A 20 -27.33 3.05 16.98
C ALA A 20 -26.15 2.83 17.91
N SER A 21 -26.37 2.01 18.95
CA SER A 21 -25.28 1.28 19.56
C SER A 21 -24.80 0.31 18.48
N GLU A 22 -24.06 0.81 17.50
CA GLU A 22 -22.98 0.00 16.96
C GLU A 22 -22.17 -0.35 18.20
N GLU A 23 -22.24 -1.62 18.61
CA GLU A 23 -21.18 -2.16 19.46
C GLU A 23 -19.89 -1.61 18.86
N ASP A 24 -19.09 -0.91 19.67
CA ASP A 24 -17.78 -0.36 19.31
C ASP A 24 -16.80 -1.52 19.04
N ARG A 25 -17.17 -2.36 18.07
CA ARG A 25 -16.46 -3.49 17.55
C ARG A 25 -15.45 -2.90 16.61
N LYS A 26 -14.29 -2.62 17.18
CA LYS A 26 -13.10 -2.23 16.42
C LYS A 26 -12.99 -3.12 15.18
N PRO A 27 -12.91 -2.54 13.97
CA PRO A 27 -12.83 -3.34 12.76
C PRO A 27 -11.58 -4.21 12.81
N ASN A 28 -11.72 -5.45 12.33
CA ASN A 28 -10.58 -6.33 12.16
C ASN A 28 -9.87 -5.96 10.85
N PHE A 29 -8.56 -5.78 10.92
CA PHE A 29 -7.74 -5.51 9.74
C PHE A 29 -7.01 -6.78 9.34
N VAL A 30 -7.27 -7.26 8.12
CA VAL A 30 -6.52 -8.36 7.50
C VAL A 30 -5.66 -7.76 6.39
N LEU A 31 -4.36 -8.00 6.48
CA LEU A 31 -3.38 -7.46 5.55
C LEU A 31 -2.73 -8.59 4.76
N MET A 32 -2.91 -8.57 3.45
CA MET A 32 -2.35 -9.55 2.51
C MET A 32 -1.29 -8.85 1.65
N MET A 33 -0.03 -9.28 1.78
CA MET A 33 1.09 -8.82 0.97
C MET A 33 1.67 -10.01 0.22
N VAL A 34 1.91 -9.85 -1.09
CA VAL A 34 2.37 -10.91 -1.98
C VAL A 34 3.75 -10.50 -2.53
N ASP A 35 4.72 -11.41 -2.49
CA ASP A 35 6.05 -11.21 -3.07
C ASP A 35 5.99 -11.47 -4.60
N ASP A 36 6.80 -10.71 -5.35
CA ASP A 36 7.01 -10.86 -6.80
C ASP A 36 5.73 -10.81 -7.68
N LEU A 37 4.70 -10.09 -7.23
CA LEU A 37 3.46 -9.89 -7.99
C LEU A 37 3.52 -8.60 -8.84
N GLY A 38 3.45 -8.74 -10.16
CA GLY A 38 3.35 -7.63 -11.10
C GLY A 38 1.91 -7.17 -11.32
N ILE A 39 1.75 -5.93 -11.78
CA ILE A 39 0.41 -5.39 -12.16
C ILE A 39 -0.24 -6.22 -13.27
N GLY A 40 0.57 -6.81 -14.16
CA GLY A 40 0.11 -7.64 -15.25
C GLY A 40 -0.34 -9.04 -14.84
N ASP A 41 -0.24 -9.44 -13.57
CA ASP A 41 -0.55 -10.82 -13.14
C ASP A 41 -1.99 -11.01 -12.66
N ILE A 42 -2.73 -9.92 -12.39
CA ILE A 42 -4.09 -9.98 -11.82
C ILE A 42 -5.13 -9.64 -12.89
N GLY A 43 -6.21 -10.43 -12.94
CA GLY A 43 -7.31 -10.23 -13.88
C GLY A 43 -7.94 -8.84 -13.80
N CYS A 44 -8.14 -8.30 -12.59
CA CYS A 44 -8.72 -6.97 -12.40
C CYS A 44 -7.90 -5.79 -12.97
N TYR A 45 -6.64 -6.01 -13.37
CA TYR A 45 -5.80 -5.03 -14.08
C TYR A 45 -5.68 -5.30 -15.59
N GLY A 46 -6.39 -6.31 -16.13
CA GLY A 46 -6.46 -6.60 -17.57
C GLY A 46 -5.70 -7.85 -18.01
N ASN A 47 -5.38 -8.77 -17.10
CA ASN A 47 -4.79 -10.06 -17.47
C ASN A 47 -5.89 -11.09 -17.79
N ASP A 48 -5.95 -11.54 -19.05
CA ASP A 48 -6.91 -12.57 -19.49
C ASP A 48 -6.38 -14.01 -19.38
N SER A 49 -5.06 -14.18 -19.14
CA SER A 49 -4.41 -15.49 -19.07
C SER A 49 -4.48 -16.12 -17.68
N ILE A 50 -4.29 -15.32 -16.63
CA ILE A 50 -4.29 -15.79 -15.24
C ILE A 50 -5.65 -15.48 -14.60
N ARG A 51 -6.34 -16.53 -14.12
CA ARG A 51 -7.65 -16.38 -13.48
C ARG A 51 -7.52 -16.15 -11.97
N THR A 52 -7.95 -14.98 -11.50
CA THR A 52 -7.88 -14.57 -10.09
C THR A 52 -9.25 -14.25 -9.48
N PRO A 53 -10.24 -15.18 -9.51
CA PRO A 53 -11.64 -14.85 -9.23
C PRO A 53 -11.89 -14.29 -7.82
N ASN A 54 -11.12 -14.71 -6.82
CA ASN A 54 -11.25 -14.21 -5.46
C ASN A 54 -10.73 -12.77 -5.32
N ILE A 55 -9.62 -12.44 -5.99
CA ILE A 55 -9.04 -11.10 -5.97
C ILE A 55 -9.90 -10.14 -6.79
N ASP A 56 -10.41 -10.61 -7.93
CA ASP A 56 -11.29 -9.84 -8.80
C ASP A 56 -12.59 -9.47 -8.07
N ARG A 57 -13.16 -10.41 -7.30
CA ARG A 57 -14.31 -10.13 -6.42
C ARG A 57 -13.98 -9.09 -5.35
N LEU A 58 -12.84 -9.20 -4.67
CA LEU A 58 -12.41 -8.21 -3.68
C LEU A 58 -12.22 -6.81 -4.30
N ALA A 59 -11.70 -6.74 -5.53
CA ALA A 59 -11.53 -5.49 -6.27
C ALA A 59 -12.87 -4.88 -6.73
N ALA A 60 -13.88 -5.72 -7.02
CA ALA A 60 -15.22 -5.28 -7.40
C ALA A 60 -16.06 -4.80 -6.20
N GLU A 61 -15.91 -5.43 -5.04
CA GLU A 61 -16.60 -5.06 -3.79
C GLU A 61 -15.89 -3.90 -3.06
N GLY A 62 -14.62 -3.65 -3.36
CA GLY A 62 -13.77 -2.68 -2.68
C GLY A 62 -13.26 -1.54 -3.56
N VAL A 63 -12.09 -1.02 -3.19
CA VAL A 63 -11.40 0.06 -3.92
C VAL A 63 -10.14 -0.48 -4.57
N LYS A 64 -9.99 -0.21 -5.87
CA LYS A 64 -8.80 -0.56 -6.65
C LYS A 64 -7.91 0.67 -6.88
N LEU A 65 -6.62 0.54 -6.57
CA LEU A 65 -5.63 1.58 -6.85
C LEU A 65 -4.94 1.26 -8.18
N THR A 66 -4.91 2.19 -9.13
CA THR A 66 -4.26 1.97 -10.44
C THR A 66 -2.80 2.36 -10.48
N GLN A 67 -2.33 3.12 -9.50
CA GLN A 67 -0.97 3.64 -9.39
C GLN A 67 -0.32 3.18 -8.08
N HIS A 68 -0.19 1.85 -7.92
CA HIS A 68 0.47 1.24 -6.77
C HIS A 68 1.93 0.91 -7.12
N ILE A 69 2.88 1.49 -6.39
CA ILE A 69 4.31 1.29 -6.64
C ILE A 69 4.97 0.81 -5.36
N ALA A 70 5.75 -0.26 -5.46
CA ALA A 70 6.54 -0.77 -4.35
C ALA A 70 7.61 0.27 -3.94
N ALA A 71 7.83 0.44 -2.65
CA ALA A 71 8.82 1.39 -2.13
C ALA A 71 10.26 1.09 -2.60
N ALA A 72 10.53 -0.17 -2.96
CA ALA A 72 11.76 -0.62 -3.58
C ALA A 72 11.48 -1.85 -4.48
N PRO A 73 12.23 -2.07 -5.56
CA PRO A 73 12.05 -3.20 -6.48
C PRO A 73 12.68 -4.50 -5.94
N LEU A 74 12.70 -4.68 -4.62
CA LEU A 74 13.36 -5.79 -3.94
C LEU A 74 12.55 -6.17 -2.70
N CYS A 75 12.47 -7.47 -2.43
CA CYS A 75 11.55 -8.03 -1.44
C CYS A 75 11.85 -7.54 0.00
N THR A 76 13.09 -7.65 0.48
CA THR A 76 13.47 -7.20 1.82
C THR A 76 13.25 -5.69 2.05
N PRO A 77 13.75 -4.78 1.19
CA PRO A 77 13.52 -3.35 1.41
C PRO A 77 12.07 -2.91 1.19
N SER A 78 11.32 -3.57 0.30
CA SER A 78 9.87 -3.31 0.14
C SER A 78 9.11 -3.66 1.42
N ARG A 79 9.31 -4.88 1.96
CA ARG A 79 8.65 -5.34 3.20
C ARG A 79 9.05 -4.48 4.40
N ALA A 80 10.33 -4.13 4.52
CA ALA A 80 10.80 -3.28 5.62
C ALA A 80 10.15 -1.90 5.56
N ALA A 81 10.08 -1.27 4.37
CA ALA A 81 9.42 0.01 4.20
C ALA A 81 7.92 -0.08 4.54
N PHE A 82 7.27 -1.15 4.12
CA PHE A 82 5.86 -1.41 4.38
C PHE A 82 5.55 -1.57 5.89
N HIS A 83 6.31 -2.40 6.61
CA HIS A 83 6.09 -2.61 8.05
C HIS A 83 6.42 -1.39 8.92
N THR A 84 7.40 -0.58 8.48
CA THR A 84 7.88 0.57 9.27
C THR A 84 7.22 1.88 8.90
N GLY A 85 6.52 1.95 7.76
CA GLY A 85 5.97 3.20 7.21
C GLY A 85 7.06 4.22 6.83
N ARG A 86 8.31 3.78 6.67
CA ARG A 86 9.46 4.64 6.35
C ARG A 86 10.00 4.28 4.98
N TYR A 87 10.64 5.25 4.32
CA TYR A 87 11.35 5.00 3.07
C TYR A 87 12.38 3.87 3.25
N ALA A 88 12.49 2.99 2.25
CA ALA A 88 13.41 1.86 2.26
C ALA A 88 14.86 2.27 2.60
N LEU A 89 15.29 3.42 2.10
CA LEU A 89 16.60 4.02 2.40
C LEU A 89 16.87 4.26 3.90
N ARG A 90 15.82 4.48 4.69
CA ARG A 90 15.90 4.76 6.14
C ARG A 90 15.63 3.52 7.00
N SER A 91 14.86 2.56 6.50
CA SER A 91 14.53 1.32 7.22
C SER A 91 15.57 0.23 7.01
N VAL A 92 16.26 0.27 5.88
CA VAL A 92 17.30 -0.68 5.51
C VAL A 92 18.60 0.09 5.36
N GLN A 93 19.08 0.62 6.50
CA GLN A 93 20.37 1.31 6.55
C GLN A 93 21.47 0.30 6.25
N GLY A 94 22.14 0.47 5.10
CA GLY A 94 23.31 -0.31 4.74
C GLY A 94 22.97 -1.60 3.99
N VAL A 95 23.10 -1.49 2.67
CA VAL A 95 23.26 -2.60 1.73
C VAL A 95 22.07 -3.55 1.69
N CYS A 96 21.45 -3.57 0.51
CA CYS A 96 20.72 -4.71 0.03
C CYS A 96 21.55 -5.98 0.27
N ARG A 97 21.34 -6.69 1.39
CA ARG A 97 21.96 -7.99 1.63
C ARG A 97 21.53 -9.00 0.56
N CYS A 98 20.44 -8.71 -0.17
CA CYS A 98 20.05 -9.42 -1.38
C CYS A 98 21.02 -9.16 -2.56
N CYS A 99 21.56 -7.94 -2.76
CA CYS A 99 22.67 -7.74 -3.71
C CYS A 99 23.90 -8.55 -3.27
N CYS A 100 24.17 -8.61 -1.97
CA CYS A 100 25.28 -9.41 -1.45
C CYS A 100 25.05 -10.92 -1.66
N PHE A 101 23.80 -11.41 -1.66
CA PHE A 101 23.50 -12.79 -2.04
C PHE A 101 23.87 -13.08 -3.51
N TRP A 102 23.57 -12.15 -4.43
CA TRP A 102 23.97 -12.28 -5.84
C TRP A 102 25.47 -12.02 -6.09
N GLU A 103 26.14 -11.28 -5.20
CA GLU A 103 27.61 -11.12 -5.14
C GLU A 103 28.28 -12.43 -4.67
N VAL A 104 27.71 -13.12 -3.67
CA VAL A 104 28.15 -14.46 -3.22
C VAL A 104 27.92 -15.52 -4.30
N LEU A 105 26.89 -15.37 -5.14
CA LEU A 105 26.65 -16.20 -6.32
C LEU A 105 27.43 -15.74 -7.57
N GLY A 106 28.21 -14.66 -7.49
CA GLY A 106 29.10 -14.19 -8.57
C GLY A 106 28.39 -13.62 -9.81
N VAL A 107 27.11 -13.26 -9.71
CA VAL A 107 26.31 -12.83 -10.88
C VAL A 107 26.45 -11.33 -11.17
N TYR A 108 26.77 -10.53 -10.15
CA TYR A 108 27.06 -9.10 -10.30
C TYR A 108 28.42 -8.77 -9.67
N PRO A 109 29.19 -7.84 -10.25
CA PRO A 109 30.46 -7.42 -9.67
C PRO A 109 30.22 -6.82 -8.28
N PRO A 110 31.17 -6.99 -7.34
CA PRO A 110 31.07 -6.50 -5.98
C PRO A 110 30.94 -4.98 -5.98
N LEU A 111 29.71 -4.48 -5.87
CA LEU A 111 29.46 -3.07 -5.71
C LEU A 111 29.80 -2.71 -4.28
N ARG A 112 31.02 -2.18 -4.07
CA ARG A 112 31.40 -1.51 -2.84
C ARG A 112 30.24 -0.60 -2.41
N PRO A 113 29.85 -0.59 -1.12
CA PRO A 113 28.84 0.35 -0.65
C PRO A 113 29.23 1.76 -1.11
N PRO A 114 28.34 2.50 -1.80
CA PRO A 114 28.66 3.82 -2.32
C PRO A 114 29.12 4.69 -1.14
N SER A 115 30.32 5.23 -1.28
CA SER A 115 30.88 6.15 -0.31
C SER A 115 30.13 7.48 -0.37
N LEU A 116 30.20 8.30 0.67
CA LEU A 116 29.63 9.65 0.63
C LEU A 116 30.16 10.51 -0.53
N ARG A 117 31.31 10.15 -1.14
CA ARG A 117 31.82 10.80 -2.37
C ARG A 117 31.00 10.46 -3.61
N ASP A 118 30.42 9.27 -3.67
CA ASP A 118 29.68 8.78 -4.84
C ASP A 118 28.25 9.37 -4.94
N TYR A 119 27.74 9.93 -3.83
CA TYR A 119 26.54 10.76 -3.84
C TYR A 119 26.84 12.17 -4.35
N ARG A 120 27.98 12.75 -3.93
CA ARG A 120 28.36 14.11 -4.33
C ARG A 120 28.63 14.25 -5.83
N SER A 121 29.00 13.18 -6.52
CA SER A 121 29.21 13.18 -7.97
C SER A 121 27.93 13.06 -8.81
N ARG A 122 26.78 12.79 -8.19
CA ARG A 122 25.48 12.73 -8.89
C ARG A 122 24.71 14.05 -8.84
N ASP A 123 25.16 14.99 -7.99
CA ASP A 123 24.54 16.31 -7.84
C ASP A 123 25.12 17.37 -8.78
N THR A 124 26.15 17.03 -9.58
CA THR A 124 26.59 17.88 -10.69
C THR A 124 25.64 17.70 -11.88
N PRO A 125 24.96 18.77 -12.34
CA PRO A 125 24.15 18.71 -13.56
C PRO A 125 25.03 18.28 -14.74
N PRO A 126 24.49 17.54 -15.72
CA PRO A 126 25.21 17.30 -16.96
C PRO A 126 25.40 18.62 -17.71
N ASP A 127 26.63 18.86 -18.18
CA ASP A 127 27.01 19.98 -19.06
C ASP A 127 26.29 19.94 -20.42
#